data_AF-A0A2P8KUM9-F1
#
_entry.id   AF-A0A2P8KUM9-F1
#
_cell.length_a   1.000
_cell.length_b   1.000
_cell.length_c   1.000
_cell.angle_alpha   90.00
_cell.angle_beta   90.00
_cell.angle_gamma   90.00
#
_symmetry.space_group_name_H-M   'P 1'
#
loop_
_entity.id
_entity.type
_entity.pdbx_description
1 polymer ?
#
loop_
_entity_poly.entity_id
_entity_poly.type
_entity_poly.pdbx_seq_one_letter_code
_entity_poly.pdbx_strand_id
1 'polypeptide(L)'
;MGSSARTVVTEGELAAKAVAPRVTPADIRANIVEEHYFTASDGAQHENAVHVHGDAGWLLGSMQVLTFCVLVLRNGFTVTGESAPARPENFDPEIGRRIARENAVQKIWPLMGYALKSQLAGQQ
;
A
#
# COMPACT_ATOMS: atom_id res chain seq x y z
N MET A 1 0.26 16.77 -30.23
CA MET A 1 -1.02 16.31 -29.64
C MET A 1 -0.99 16.70 -28.18
N GLY A 2 -1.79 17.71 -27.81
CA GLY A 2 -1.72 18.36 -26.49
C GLY A 2 -2.11 17.40 -25.38
N SER A 3 -1.21 17.22 -24.42
CA SER A 3 -1.51 16.57 -23.15
C SER A 3 -2.51 17.44 -22.40
N SER A 4 -3.78 17.01 -22.39
CA SER A 4 -4.78 17.57 -21.49
C SER A 4 -4.33 17.22 -20.07
N ALA A 5 -3.70 18.17 -19.38
CA ALA A 5 -3.35 18.02 -17.99
C ALA A 5 -4.64 17.71 -17.22
N ARG A 6 -4.82 16.46 -16.78
CA ARG A 6 -5.88 16.14 -15.83
C ARG A 6 -5.65 17.03 -14.62
N THR A 7 -6.60 17.91 -14.33
CA THR A 7 -6.63 18.64 -13.07
C THR A 7 -6.69 17.61 -11.95
N VAL A 8 -5.57 17.45 -11.23
CA VAL A 8 -5.50 16.60 -10.05
C VAL A 8 -6.29 17.27 -8.94
N VAL A 9 -7.30 16.59 -8.41
CA VAL A 9 -8.10 17.09 -7.28
C VAL A 9 -7.20 17.21 -6.05
N THR A 10 -7.18 18.40 -5.45
CA THR A 10 -6.36 18.70 -4.27
C THR A 10 -7.12 18.49 -2.96
N GLU A 11 -6.38 18.22 -1.89
CA GLU A 11 -6.94 18.14 -0.54
C GLU A 11 -7.60 19.45 -0.10
N GLY A 12 -7.09 20.61 -0.55
CA GLY A 12 -7.68 21.92 -0.27
C GLY A 12 -9.08 22.08 -0.89
N GLU A 13 -9.26 21.64 -2.14
CA GLU A 13 -10.56 21.63 -2.80
C GLU A 13 -11.56 20.70 -2.11
N LEU A 14 -11.11 19.53 -1.65
CA LEU A 14 -11.94 18.58 -0.90
C LEU A 14 -12.33 19.14 0.47
N ALA A 15 -11.40 19.79 1.18
CA ALA A 15 -11.64 20.42 2.47
C ALA A 15 -12.67 21.55 2.36
N ALA A 16 -12.53 22.44 1.36
CA ALA A 16 -13.43 23.57 1.16
C ALA A 16 -14.88 23.15 0.87
N LYS A 17 -15.11 21.95 0.35
CA LYS A 17 -16.44 21.40 0.03
C LYS A 17 -17.02 20.48 1.11
N ALA A 18 -16.27 20.17 2.16
CA ALA A 18 -16.71 19.23 3.17
C ALA A 18 -17.78 19.84 4.08
N VAL A 19 -18.95 19.20 4.17
CA VAL A 19 -20.05 19.57 5.08
C VAL A 19 -20.28 18.56 6.21
N ALA A 20 -19.44 17.51 6.26
CA ALA A 20 -19.47 16.44 7.24
C ALA A 20 -18.05 15.89 7.47
N PRO A 21 -17.79 15.15 8.58
CA PRO A 21 -16.50 14.52 8.82
C PRO A 21 -16.04 13.63 7.65
N ARG A 22 -14.73 13.63 7.38
CA ARG A 22 -14.10 12.80 6.35
C ARG A 22 -12.72 12.34 6.78
N VAL A 23 -12.24 11.28 6.16
CA VAL A 23 -10.83 10.88 6.24
C VAL A 23 -9.99 11.84 5.41
N THR A 24 -8.85 12.25 5.95
CA THR A 24 -7.85 13.09 5.29
C THR A 24 -6.53 12.34 5.06
N PRO A 25 -5.65 12.83 4.18
CA PRO A 25 -4.30 12.28 4.04
C PRO A 25 -3.50 12.38 5.35
N ALA A 26 -3.79 13.38 6.19
CA ALA A 26 -3.16 13.53 7.50
C ALA A 26 -3.62 12.42 8.45
N ASP A 27 -4.90 12.05 8.45
CA ASP A 27 -5.43 10.96 9.27
C ASP A 27 -4.78 9.62 8.88
N ILE A 28 -4.61 9.37 7.58
CA ILE A 28 -3.95 8.15 7.10
C ILE A 28 -2.50 8.09 7.55
N ARG A 29 -1.73 9.17 7.34
CA ARG A 29 -0.34 9.23 7.82
C ARG A 29 -0.26 9.06 9.32
N ALA A 30 -1.16 9.71 10.05
CA ALA A 30 -1.24 9.57 11.48
C ALA A 30 -1.55 8.12 11.87
N ASN A 31 -2.40 7.40 11.14
CA ASN A 31 -2.82 6.05 11.52
C ASN A 31 -1.74 4.97 11.32
N ILE A 32 -0.70 5.24 10.53
CA ILE A 32 0.44 4.33 10.31
C ILE A 32 1.45 4.51 11.46
N VAL A 33 1.84 3.42 12.12
CA VAL A 33 2.78 3.43 13.24
C VAL A 33 4.09 2.71 12.94
N GLU A 34 4.10 1.76 12.01
CA GLU A 34 5.31 1.09 11.54
C GLU A 34 5.26 0.83 10.04
N GLU A 35 6.43 0.80 9.39
CA GLU A 35 6.58 0.47 7.98
C GLU A 35 7.73 -0.52 7.81
N HIS A 36 7.46 -1.67 7.18
CA HIS A 36 8.44 -2.72 6.92
C HIS A 36 8.55 -2.95 5.41
N TYR A 37 9.76 -3.14 4.91
CA TYR A 37 10.04 -3.35 3.49
C TYR A 37 10.95 -4.54 3.29
N PHE A 38 10.61 -5.41 2.35
CA PHE A 38 11.39 -6.58 1.99
C PHE A 38 10.99 -7.07 0.60
N THR A 39 11.85 -7.83 -0.05
CA THR A 39 11.51 -8.54 -1.28
C THR A 39 10.83 -9.87 -0.97
N ALA A 40 10.05 -10.41 -1.90
CA ALA A 40 9.52 -11.76 -1.76
C ALA A 40 10.64 -12.80 -1.54
N SER A 41 11.82 -12.57 -2.13
CA SER A 41 13.01 -13.40 -1.93
C SER A 41 13.48 -13.37 -0.48
N ASP A 42 13.45 -12.24 0.21
CA ASP A 42 13.85 -12.13 1.62
C ASP A 42 12.91 -12.96 2.50
N GLY A 43 11.59 -12.84 2.28
CA GLY A 43 10.59 -13.64 2.98
C GLY A 43 10.71 -15.14 2.69
N ALA A 44 11.01 -15.50 1.45
CA ALA A 44 11.17 -16.89 1.02
C ALA A 44 12.45 -17.56 1.52
N GLN A 45 13.48 -16.79 1.86
CA GLN A 45 14.74 -17.33 2.40
C GLN A 45 14.70 -17.50 3.92
N HIS A 46 13.64 -17.05 4.58
CA HIS A 46 13.48 -17.24 6.02
C HIS A 46 13.32 -18.74 6.37
N GLU A 47 13.93 -19.20 7.45
CA GLU A 47 13.96 -20.64 7.83
C GLU A 47 12.57 -21.28 8.00
N ASN A 48 11.57 -20.46 8.35
CA ASN A 48 10.18 -20.87 8.56
C ASN A 48 9.30 -20.73 7.31
N ALA A 49 9.86 -20.35 6.16
CA ALA A 49 9.10 -20.22 4.92
C ALA A 49 8.67 -21.61 4.42
N VAL A 50 7.40 -21.71 4.01
CA VAL A 50 6.85 -22.92 3.41
C VAL A 50 6.81 -22.73 1.91
N HIS A 51 7.42 -23.67 1.17
CA HIS A 51 7.48 -23.63 -0.27
C HIS A 51 6.72 -24.79 -0.90
N VAL A 52 5.86 -24.46 -1.87
CA VAL A 52 5.19 -25.42 -2.74
C VAL A 52 5.57 -25.06 -4.17
N HIS A 53 6.26 -25.97 -4.85
CA HIS A 53 6.71 -25.76 -6.23
C HIS A 53 5.88 -26.59 -7.20
N GLY A 54 5.67 -26.05 -8.40
CA GLY A 54 5.24 -26.84 -9.55
C GLY A 54 6.43 -27.48 -10.27
N ASP A 55 6.18 -28.08 -11.43
CA ASP A 55 7.17 -28.83 -12.21
C ASP A 55 8.40 -28.00 -12.64
N ALA A 56 8.25 -26.67 -12.73
CA ALA A 56 9.33 -25.74 -13.05
C ALA A 56 10.30 -25.46 -11.88
N GLY A 57 10.01 -25.98 -10.67
CA GLY A 57 10.85 -25.80 -9.50
C GLY A 57 10.88 -24.36 -8.96
N TRP A 58 12.04 -23.94 -8.49
CA TRP A 58 12.25 -22.64 -7.86
C TRP A 58 12.45 -21.51 -8.89
N LEU A 59 11.51 -20.55 -8.91
CA LEU A 59 11.60 -19.34 -9.73
C LEU A 59 12.10 -18.14 -8.90
N LEU A 60 13.19 -18.33 -8.17
CA LEU A 60 13.69 -17.35 -7.18
C LEU A 60 13.96 -15.97 -7.80
N GLY A 61 14.40 -15.91 -9.07
CA GLY A 61 14.64 -14.63 -9.76
C GLY A 61 13.39 -13.73 -9.83
N SER A 62 12.19 -14.31 -9.97
CA SER A 62 10.93 -13.54 -9.97
C SER A 62 10.61 -12.96 -8.59
N MET A 63 11.12 -13.59 -7.51
CA MET A 63 10.89 -13.16 -6.14
C MET A 63 11.82 -12.02 -5.72
N GLN A 64 12.97 -11.87 -6.37
CA GLN A 64 13.96 -10.82 -6.07
C GLN A 64 13.51 -9.43 -6.52
N VAL A 65 12.55 -9.34 -7.46
CA VAL A 65 12.06 -8.07 -8.01
C VAL A 65 10.68 -7.67 -7.48
N LEU A 66 10.05 -8.51 -6.65
CA LEU A 66 8.78 -8.22 -5.99
C LEU A 66 9.05 -7.60 -4.62
N THR A 67 8.80 -6.29 -4.47
CA THR A 67 8.91 -5.57 -3.21
C THR A 67 7.58 -5.54 -2.48
N PHE A 68 7.59 -5.87 -1.18
CA PHE A 68 6.49 -5.66 -0.25
C PHE A 68 6.73 -4.43 0.62
N CYS A 69 5.64 -3.75 0.93
CA CYS A 69 5.52 -2.80 2.03
C CYS A 69 4.45 -3.32 2.99
N VAL A 70 4.76 -3.42 4.28
CA VAL A 70 3.80 -3.77 5.33
C VAL A 70 3.67 -2.58 6.26
N LEU A 71 2.48 -1.99 6.30
CA LEU A 71 2.13 -0.89 7.19
C LEU A 71 1.37 -1.45 8.39
N VAL A 72 1.84 -1.17 9.60
CA VAL A 72 1.09 -1.46 10.83
C VAL A 72 0.31 -0.22 11.21
N LEU A 73 -1.00 -0.37 11.43
CA LEU A 73 -1.88 0.72 11.85
C LEU A 73 -1.97 0.80 13.38
N ARG A 74 -2.40 1.95 13.92
CA ARG A 74 -2.51 2.18 15.38
C ARG A 74 -3.30 1.11 16.15
N ASN A 75 -4.23 0.42 15.49
CA ASN A 75 -5.05 -0.64 16.09
C ASN A 75 -4.44 -2.05 15.92
N GLY A 76 -3.20 -2.16 15.45
CA GLY A 76 -2.52 -3.42 15.17
C GLY A 76 -2.90 -4.08 13.85
N PHE A 77 -3.82 -3.48 13.07
CA PHE A 77 -4.16 -4.01 11.75
C PHE A 77 -3.01 -3.78 10.76
N THR A 78 -2.69 -4.77 9.94
CA THR A 78 -1.63 -4.68 8.93
C THR A 78 -2.20 -4.49 7.54
N VAL A 79 -1.63 -3.56 6.78
CA VAL A 79 -1.98 -3.33 5.37
C VAL A 79 -0.74 -3.53 4.52
N THR A 80 -0.81 -4.41 3.53
CA THR A 80 0.29 -4.65 2.61
C THR A 80 0.14 -3.84 1.32
N GLY A 81 1.25 -3.57 0.67
CA GLY A 81 1.30 -3.09 -0.70
C GLY A 81 2.49 -3.71 -1.42
N GLU A 82 2.36 -3.85 -2.73
CA GLU A 82 3.29 -4.63 -3.53
C GLU A 82 3.73 -3.81 -4.75
N SER A 83 4.98 -3.97 -5.15
CA SER A 83 5.53 -3.44 -6.40
C SER A 83 6.34 -4.53 -7.09
N ALA A 84 6.02 -4.80 -8.35
CA ALA A 84 6.74 -5.75 -9.19
C ALA A 84 6.83 -5.19 -10.62
N PRO A 85 8.04 -4.92 -11.14
CA PRO A 85 8.20 -4.51 -12.52
C PRO A 85 7.89 -5.68 -13.46
N ALA A 86 7.32 -5.38 -14.63
CA ALA A 86 7.02 -6.40 -15.64
C ALA A 86 8.28 -7.08 -16.22
N ARG A 87 9.43 -6.39 -16.14
CA ARG A 87 10.74 -6.87 -16.58
C ARG A 87 11.76 -6.70 -15.45
N PRO A 88 12.54 -7.74 -15.09
CA PRO A 88 13.52 -7.65 -14.00
C PRO A 88 14.54 -6.54 -14.17
N GLU A 89 14.91 -6.20 -15.40
CA GLU A 89 15.88 -5.14 -15.71
C GLU A 89 15.39 -3.74 -15.29
N ASN A 90 14.08 -3.58 -15.08
CA ASN A 90 13.48 -2.35 -14.59
C ASN A 90 13.36 -2.33 -13.06
N PHE A 91 13.94 -3.30 -12.35
CA PHE A 91 13.91 -3.32 -10.90
C PHE A 91 14.80 -2.21 -10.33
N ASP A 92 14.16 -1.35 -9.54
CA ASP A 92 14.82 -0.34 -8.73
C ASP A 92 14.24 -0.47 -7.30
N PRO A 93 15.07 -0.75 -6.29
CA PRO A 93 14.57 -1.00 -4.93
C PRO A 93 13.97 0.24 -4.28
N GLU A 94 14.42 1.45 -4.61
CA GLU A 94 13.88 2.69 -4.03
C GLU A 94 12.52 3.02 -4.62
N ILE A 95 12.40 2.93 -5.95
CA ILE A 95 11.14 3.10 -6.67
C ILE A 95 10.15 2.00 -6.26
N GLY A 96 10.63 0.77 -6.15
CA GLY A 96 9.86 -0.38 -5.67
C GLY A 96 9.22 -0.13 -4.31
N ARG A 97 10.01 0.32 -3.33
CA ARG A 97 9.51 0.67 -1.98
C ARG A 97 8.47 1.78 -2.03
N ARG A 98 8.70 2.84 -2.80
CA ARG A 98 7.76 3.97 -2.92
C ARG A 98 6.42 3.51 -3.49
N ILE A 99 6.42 2.77 -4.59
CA ILE A 99 5.19 2.25 -5.22
C ILE A 99 4.48 1.28 -4.28
N ALA A 100 5.20 0.36 -3.64
CA ALA A 100 4.62 -0.59 -2.69
C ALA A 100 3.94 0.15 -1.52
N ARG A 101 4.58 1.20 -0.99
CA ARG A 101 4.00 2.05 0.07
C ARG A 101 2.75 2.78 -0.40
N GLU A 102 2.80 3.38 -1.58
CA GLU A 102 1.64 4.07 -2.18
C GLU A 102 0.47 3.09 -2.34
N ASN A 103 0.72 1.88 -2.85
CA ASN A 103 -0.28 0.82 -2.99
C ASN A 103 -0.87 0.39 -1.64
N ALA A 104 -0.06 0.31 -0.58
CA ALA A 104 -0.55 0.02 0.77
C ALA A 104 -1.44 1.17 1.30
N VAL A 105 -1.00 2.43 1.13
CA VAL A 105 -1.76 3.63 1.51
C VAL A 105 -3.12 3.71 0.78
N GLN A 106 -3.18 3.35 -0.50
CA GLN A 106 -4.44 3.29 -1.25
C GLN A 106 -5.46 2.34 -0.62
N LYS A 107 -5.00 1.22 -0.05
CA LYS A 107 -5.87 0.26 0.66
C LYS A 107 -6.36 0.79 2.02
N ILE A 108 -5.66 1.73 2.66
CA ILE A 108 -6.07 2.33 3.95
C ILE A 108 -7.30 3.23 3.79
N TRP A 109 -7.42 3.96 2.68
CA TRP A 109 -8.55 4.88 2.42
C TRP A 109 -9.93 4.24 2.64
N PRO A 110 -10.30 3.13 1.95
CA PRO A 110 -11.60 2.50 2.17
C PRO A 110 -11.77 1.92 3.57
N LEU A 111 -10.70 1.45 4.23
CA LEU A 111 -10.76 0.92 5.60
C LEU A 111 -11.11 2.02 6.60
N MET A 112 -10.42 3.16 6.54
CA MET A 112 -10.71 4.30 7.41
C MET A 112 -12.06 4.94 7.07
N GLY A 113 -12.44 4.95 5.79
CA GLY A 113 -13.76 5.43 5.36
C GLY A 113 -14.90 4.57 5.94
N TYR A 114 -14.74 3.24 5.93
CA TYR A 114 -15.68 2.33 6.56
C TYR A 114 -15.75 2.55 8.08
N ALA A 115 -14.60 2.63 8.75
CA ALA A 115 -14.53 2.85 10.20
C ALA A 115 -15.24 4.15 10.62
N LEU A 116 -14.99 5.25 9.89
CA LEU A 116 -15.67 6.53 10.12
C LEU A 116 -17.18 6.41 9.93
N LYS A 117 -17.63 5.77 8.84
CA LYS A 117 -19.07 5.58 8.57
C LYS A 117 -19.74 4.76 9.66
N SER A 118 -19.10 3.69 10.13
CA SER A 118 -19.60 2.86 11.22
C SER A 118 -19.71 3.65 12.53
N GLN A 119 -18.73 4.49 12.84
CA GLN A 119 -18.79 5.38 13.99
C GLN A 119 -19.96 6.38 13.89
N LEU A 120 -20.16 6.99 12.72
CA LEU A 120 -21.27 7.94 12.50
C LEU A 120 -22.65 7.27 12.58
N ALA A 121 -22.76 6.02 12.13
CA ALA A 121 -24.01 5.26 12.21
C ALA A 121 -24.37 4.88 13.65
N GLY A 122 -23.38 4.65 14.52
CA GLY A 122 -23.59 4.34 15.94
C GLY A 122 -23.85 5.56 16.83
N GLN A 123 -23.86 6.78 16.27
CA GLN A 123 -24.15 8.03 16.99
C GLN A 123 -25.61 8.51 16.80
N GLN A 124 -26.45 7.73 16.12
CA GLN A 124 -27.89 7.93 15.95
C GLN A 124 -28.66 7.07 16.92
#